data_AF-A0A225E4B1-F1
#
_entry.id   AF-A0A225E4B1-F1
#
_cell.length_a   1.000
_cell.length_b   1.000
_cell.length_c   1.000
_cell.angle_alpha   90.00
_cell.angle_beta   90.00
_cell.angle_gamma   90.00
#
_symmetry.space_group_name_H-M   'P 1'
#
loop_
_entity.id
_entity.type
_entity.pdbx_description
1 polymer ?
#
loop_
_entity_poly.entity_id
_entity_poly.type
_entity_poly.pdbx_seq_one_letter_code
_entity_poly.pdbx_strand_id
1 'polypeptide(L)'
;MKSLTLAALLAALTVSHATAQAPPTDAKPTTVPFVLLPSRHVMIEVKVNGEGPFKLIFDTGAPINLLTPRLAKAANVKKGAGGFSLFGGMNQVEVDTLDVGGVLAKKLPAIVMDHPTVKAISDAFEKDHGRIDGIVGFPFFGRYATTIDYQKREMTFRPSGYKPGDYLQDLTKSLMTLSDGQGQAKVVGAAGLWGLSLEKKADDDAAGATVRKVYEGGPAATAGLKVGDRVLTIDGRWSDSLADAYLATSLVKPGRAAAVVVSRDGKEVTLKVTPAKGY
;
A
#
# COMPACT_ATOMS: atom_id res chain seq x y z
N MET A 1 3.43 -69.35 2.92
CA MET A 1 3.45 -68.02 3.56
C MET A 1 4.79 -67.34 3.28
N LYS A 2 4.86 -66.43 2.31
CA LYS A 2 5.93 -65.42 2.18
C LYS A 2 5.30 -64.17 1.58
N SER A 3 5.35 -63.08 2.34
CA SER A 3 4.71 -61.78 2.12
C SER A 3 5.36 -61.01 0.97
N LEU A 4 4.55 -60.43 0.06
CA LEU A 4 4.97 -59.36 -0.84
C LEU A 4 4.97 -58.03 -0.06
N THR A 5 6.12 -57.38 0.03
CA THR A 5 6.25 -56.01 0.53
C THR A 5 5.95 -55.02 -0.60
N LEU A 6 4.93 -54.19 -0.39
CA LEU A 6 4.53 -53.10 -1.26
C LEU A 6 5.39 -51.86 -0.93
N ALA A 7 6.21 -51.39 -1.86
CA ALA A 7 6.95 -50.14 -1.72
C ALA A 7 6.02 -48.96 -2.08
N ALA A 8 5.65 -48.15 -1.10
CA ALA A 8 4.94 -46.90 -1.31
C ALA A 8 5.92 -45.77 -1.66
N LEU A 9 5.81 -45.24 -2.88
CA LEU A 9 6.56 -44.07 -3.33
C LEU A 9 5.83 -42.81 -2.84
N LEU A 10 6.34 -42.17 -1.79
CA LEU A 10 5.82 -40.89 -1.29
C LEU A 10 6.46 -39.74 -2.08
N ALA A 11 5.74 -39.20 -3.07
CA ALA A 11 6.15 -37.98 -3.76
C ALA A 11 5.82 -36.77 -2.87
N ALA A 12 6.84 -36.15 -2.28
CA ALA A 12 6.68 -34.90 -1.55
C ALA A 12 6.39 -33.75 -2.53
N LEU A 13 5.16 -33.21 -2.50
CA LEU A 13 4.85 -31.94 -3.14
C LEU A 13 5.49 -30.81 -2.31
N THR A 14 6.53 -30.18 -2.84
CA THR A 14 7.05 -28.92 -2.32
C THR A 14 6.16 -27.77 -2.83
N VAL A 15 5.43 -27.13 -1.92
CA VAL A 15 4.74 -25.87 -2.20
C VAL A 15 5.80 -24.76 -2.21
N SER A 16 6.29 -24.42 -3.40
CA SER A 16 7.08 -23.20 -3.60
C SER A 16 6.19 -22.00 -3.27
N HIS A 17 6.42 -21.39 -2.12
CA HIS A 17 5.89 -20.07 -1.84
C HIS A 17 6.49 -19.12 -2.87
N ALA A 18 5.64 -18.40 -3.61
CA ALA A 18 6.10 -17.28 -4.39
C ALA A 18 6.64 -16.23 -3.41
N THR A 19 7.96 -16.24 -3.19
CA THR A 19 8.63 -15.13 -2.51
C THR A 19 8.43 -13.90 -3.37
N ALA A 20 7.63 -12.95 -2.87
CA ALA A 20 7.64 -11.59 -3.40
C ALA A 20 9.10 -11.14 -3.43
N GLN A 21 9.63 -10.94 -4.63
CA GLN A 21 11.03 -10.58 -4.80
C GLN A 21 11.19 -9.18 -4.20
N ALA A 22 11.82 -9.12 -3.02
CA ALA A 22 12.13 -7.85 -2.39
C ALA A 22 12.93 -7.00 -3.37
N PRO A 23 12.63 -5.70 -3.52
CA PRO A 23 13.41 -4.83 -4.37
C PRO A 23 14.88 -4.91 -3.93
N PRO A 24 15.83 -5.13 -4.86
CA PRO A 24 17.23 -5.25 -4.53
C PRO A 24 17.71 -3.88 -4.06
N THR A 25 17.97 -3.78 -2.76
CA THR A 25 18.64 -2.62 -2.19
C THR A 25 19.61 -3.16 -1.14
N ASP A 26 20.90 -3.16 -1.48
CA ASP A 26 22.03 -3.43 -0.56
C ASP A 26 22.15 -2.36 0.56
N ALA A 27 21.16 -1.47 0.67
CA ALA A 27 21.11 -0.42 1.67
C ALA A 27 20.78 -1.04 3.03
N LYS A 28 21.72 -0.87 3.97
CA LYS A 28 21.57 -1.37 5.34
C LYS A 28 20.30 -0.79 5.98
N PRO A 29 19.51 -1.62 6.66
CA PRO A 29 18.38 -1.14 7.43
C PRO A 29 18.85 -0.30 8.62
N THR A 30 18.09 0.72 8.97
CA THR A 30 18.29 1.51 10.19
C THR A 30 17.15 1.23 11.16
N THR A 31 17.48 0.96 12.43
CA THR A 31 16.50 0.74 13.49
C THR A 31 16.36 2.00 14.34
N VAL A 32 15.13 2.40 14.61
CA VAL A 32 14.76 3.60 15.37
C VAL A 32 13.81 3.20 16.49
N PRO A 33 14.07 3.57 17.75
CA PRO A 33 13.15 3.30 18.84
C PRO A 33 11.91 4.20 18.74
N PHE A 34 10.79 3.74 19.30
CA PHE A 34 9.58 4.55 19.41
C PHE A 34 8.94 4.45 20.80
N VAL A 35 8.10 5.42 21.11
CA VAL A 35 7.26 5.42 22.32
C VAL A 35 5.82 5.10 21.92
N LEU A 36 5.26 4.03 22.48
CA LEU A 36 3.82 3.78 22.38
C LEU A 36 3.10 4.58 23.46
N LEU A 37 2.35 5.60 23.05
CA LEU A 37 1.54 6.41 23.97
C LEU A 37 0.38 5.59 24.55
N PRO A 38 -0.21 6.00 25.69
CA PRO A 38 -1.41 5.35 26.24
C PRO A 38 -2.60 5.33 25.25
N SER A 39 -2.68 6.32 24.35
CA SER A 39 -3.63 6.37 23.24
C SER A 39 -3.32 5.39 22.09
N ARG A 40 -2.29 4.55 22.23
CA ARG A 40 -1.78 3.59 21.24
C ARG A 40 -1.17 4.20 19.97
N HIS A 41 -0.92 5.50 19.97
CA HIS A 41 -0.18 6.15 18.89
C HIS A 41 1.33 5.91 19.07
N VAL A 42 2.01 5.66 17.94
CA VAL A 42 3.47 5.53 17.88
C VAL A 42 4.07 6.93 17.79
N MET A 43 4.83 7.33 18.79
CA MET A 43 5.56 8.60 18.82
C MET A 43 7.03 8.37 18.53
N ILE A 44 7.59 9.16 17.62
CA ILE A 44 9.00 9.14 17.23
C ILE A 44 9.63 10.52 17.37
N GLU A 45 10.93 10.54 17.60
CA GLU A 45 11.74 11.77 17.60
C GLU A 45 12.35 12.00 16.22
N VAL A 46 12.25 13.24 15.75
CA VAL A 46 12.72 13.63 14.42
C VAL A 46 13.46 14.95 14.47
N LYS A 47 14.36 15.18 13.52
CA LYS A 47 14.86 16.52 13.21
C LYS A 47 14.29 16.98 11.88
N VAL A 48 13.85 18.23 11.83
CA VAL A 48 13.28 18.88 10.64
C VAL A 48 14.21 20.00 10.25
N ASN A 49 14.74 19.97 9.03
CA ASN A 49 15.76 20.92 8.55
C ASN A 49 16.98 21.04 9.47
N GLY A 50 17.32 19.97 10.20
CA GLY A 50 18.41 19.95 11.19
C GLY A 50 18.01 20.38 12.60
N GLU A 51 16.84 20.99 12.78
CA GLU A 51 16.33 21.44 14.08
C GLU A 51 15.57 20.32 14.79
N GLY A 52 15.63 20.28 16.13
CA GLY A 52 14.96 19.27 16.95
C GLY A 52 15.83 18.75 18.12
N PRO A 53 15.47 17.60 18.73
CA PRO A 53 14.40 16.69 18.30
C PRO A 53 13.00 17.25 18.56
N PHE A 54 12.11 17.03 17.59
CA PHE A 54 10.66 17.20 17.73
C PHE A 54 9.99 15.84 17.87
N LYS A 55 8.87 15.79 18.58
CA LYS A 55 8.09 14.56 18.76
C LYS A 55 6.89 14.58 17.83
N LEU A 56 6.80 13.57 16.97
CA LEU A 56 5.72 13.44 15.99
C LEU A 56 5.09 12.06 16.11
N ILE A 57 3.81 11.96 15.75
CA ILE A 57 3.12 10.68 15.59
C ILE A 57 3.55 10.07 14.26
N PHE A 58 3.95 8.80 14.26
CA PHE A 58 4.09 8.02 13.03
C PHE A 58 2.73 7.44 12.67
N ASP A 59 2.15 7.91 11.56
CA ASP A 59 0.79 7.54 11.15
C ASP A 59 0.79 6.97 9.72
N THR A 60 0.57 5.66 9.62
CA THR A 60 0.49 4.98 8.32
C THR A 60 -0.77 5.34 7.53
N GLY A 61 -1.78 5.92 8.17
CA GLY A 61 -3.01 6.41 7.55
C GLY A 61 -2.90 7.85 7.04
N ALA A 62 -1.83 8.58 7.36
CA ALA A 62 -1.64 9.96 6.93
C ALA A 62 -1.07 10.03 5.50
N PRO A 63 -1.82 10.58 4.52
CA PRO A 63 -1.36 10.67 3.14
C PRO A 63 -0.25 11.73 2.93
N ILE A 64 -0.07 12.63 3.90
CA ILE A 64 0.94 13.69 3.88
C ILE A 64 1.53 13.89 5.29
N ASN A 65 2.73 14.46 5.38
CA ASN A 65 3.27 14.91 6.67
C ASN A 65 2.50 16.13 7.18
N LEU A 66 2.33 16.23 8.49
CA LEU A 66 1.67 17.37 9.14
C LEU A 66 2.62 17.99 10.16
N LEU A 67 2.80 19.30 10.08
CA LEU A 67 3.59 20.09 11.01
C LEU A 67 2.67 21.07 11.74
N THR A 68 2.84 21.23 13.04
CA THR A 68 2.23 22.38 13.74
C THR A 68 2.91 23.69 13.31
N PRO A 69 2.23 24.85 13.37
CA PRO A 69 2.85 26.15 13.09
C PRO A 69 4.09 26.43 13.94
N ARG A 70 4.10 25.95 15.20
CA ARG A 70 5.26 26.05 16.10
C ARG A 70 6.47 25.32 15.54
N LEU A 71 6.33 24.06 15.15
CA LEU A 71 7.43 23.28 14.58
C LEU A 71 7.87 23.87 13.26
N ALA A 72 6.94 24.20 12.36
CA ALA A 72 7.28 24.79 11.07
C ALA A 72 8.11 26.08 11.24
N LYS A 73 7.75 26.93 12.21
CA LYS A 73 8.51 28.13 12.56
C LYS A 73 9.88 27.78 13.17
N ALA A 74 9.93 26.86 14.14
CA ALA A 74 11.17 26.48 14.81
C ALA A 74 12.19 25.84 13.85
N ALA A 75 11.71 25.06 12.87
CA ALA A 75 12.53 24.40 11.86
C ALA A 75 12.76 25.23 10.59
N ASN A 76 12.42 26.53 10.61
CA ASN A 76 12.58 27.45 9.47
C ASN A 76 11.99 26.89 8.16
N VAL A 77 10.84 26.20 8.23
CA VAL A 77 10.19 25.60 7.07
C VAL A 77 9.62 26.72 6.19
N LYS A 78 10.09 26.76 4.94
CA LYS A 78 9.68 27.78 3.97
C LYS A 78 8.23 27.55 3.55
N LYS A 79 7.48 28.64 3.40
CA LYS A 79 6.14 28.59 2.81
C LYS A 79 6.24 28.06 1.38
N GLY A 80 5.33 27.15 1.01
CA GLY A 80 5.25 26.64 -0.36
C GLY A 80 4.84 27.74 -1.35
N ALA A 81 5.15 27.53 -2.62
CA ALA A 81 4.69 28.40 -3.69
C ALA A 81 3.16 28.36 -3.77
N GLY A 82 2.52 29.53 -3.79
CA GLY A 82 1.07 29.67 -3.83
C GLY A 82 0.47 28.98 -5.05
N GLY A 83 -0.52 28.12 -4.81
CA GLY A 83 -1.30 27.41 -5.82
C GLY A 83 -2.67 27.04 -5.26
N PHE A 84 -3.59 26.62 -6.13
CA PHE A 84 -4.93 26.17 -5.72
C PHE A 84 -4.80 24.97 -4.77
N SER A 85 -5.13 25.20 -3.50
CA SER A 85 -5.04 24.19 -2.43
C SER A 85 -6.45 23.86 -1.96
N LEU A 86 -6.79 22.57 -1.98
CA LEU A 86 -8.06 22.02 -1.49
C LEU A 86 -8.37 22.38 -0.03
N PHE A 87 -7.34 22.72 0.75
CA PHE A 87 -7.43 23.08 2.17
C PHE A 87 -7.13 24.57 2.44
N GLY A 88 -7.27 25.42 1.41
CA GLY A 88 -6.92 26.84 1.49
C GLY A 88 -5.44 27.11 1.20
N GLY A 89 -5.18 28.26 0.58
CA GLY A 89 -3.92 28.59 -0.10
C GLY A 89 -2.69 28.91 0.75
N MET A 90 -2.57 28.39 1.98
CA MET A 90 -1.52 28.86 2.90
C MET A 90 -0.63 27.80 3.56
N ASN A 91 -0.93 26.51 3.44
CA ASN A 91 -0.35 25.55 4.38
C ASN A 91 0.44 24.40 3.76
N GLN A 92 0.46 24.23 2.44
CA GLN A 92 1.37 23.26 1.81
C GLN A 92 2.79 23.82 1.81
N VAL A 93 3.75 23.02 2.27
CA VAL A 93 5.16 23.36 2.36
C VAL A 93 6.02 22.18 1.95
N GLU A 94 7.30 22.44 1.72
CA GLU A 94 8.31 21.41 1.53
C GLU A 94 9.29 21.44 2.69
N VAL A 95 9.51 20.27 3.30
CA VAL A 95 10.57 20.03 4.27
C VAL A 95 11.83 19.64 3.51
N ASP A 96 12.92 20.39 3.70
CA ASP A 96 14.20 20.14 3.01
C ASP A 96 14.81 18.82 3.50
N THR A 97 14.84 18.60 4.81
CA THR A 97 15.30 17.36 5.44
C THR A 97 14.42 16.92 6.60
N LEU A 98 14.11 15.63 6.63
CA LEU A 98 13.51 14.96 7.79
C LEU A 98 14.43 13.81 8.19
N ASP A 99 15.01 13.90 9.39
CA ASP A 99 15.87 12.88 9.98
C ASP A 99 15.08 12.16 11.09
N VAL A 100 14.83 10.87 10.90
CA VAL A 100 14.16 10.02 11.88
C VAL A 100 15.20 9.05 12.43
N GLY A 101 15.82 9.38 13.57
CA GLY A 101 16.81 8.52 14.22
C GLY A 101 17.98 8.08 13.33
N GLY A 102 18.45 8.93 12.41
CA GLY A 102 19.50 8.64 11.43
C GLY A 102 18.97 8.27 10.04
N VAL A 103 17.65 8.11 9.88
CA VAL A 103 17.01 7.88 8.58
C VAL A 103 16.72 9.23 7.93
N LEU A 104 17.63 9.68 7.07
CA LEU A 104 17.51 10.97 6.39
C LEU A 104 16.68 10.85 5.10
N ALA A 105 15.56 11.57 5.07
CA ALA A 105 14.78 11.83 3.87
C ALA A 105 14.90 13.31 3.47
N LYS A 106 14.82 13.58 2.17
CA LYS A 106 14.91 14.94 1.60
C LYS A 106 13.68 15.27 0.77
N LYS A 107 13.34 16.56 0.71
CA LYS A 107 12.27 17.09 -0.15
C LYS A 107 10.96 16.36 0.10
N LEU A 108 10.40 16.58 1.29
CA LEU A 108 9.16 15.95 1.71
C LEU A 108 8.02 16.98 1.68
N PRO A 109 6.94 16.70 0.96
CA PRO A 109 5.74 17.53 1.06
C PRO A 109 5.16 17.40 2.47
N ALA A 110 4.68 18.51 3.00
CA ALA A 110 4.01 18.60 4.28
C ALA A 110 2.90 19.66 4.25
N ILE A 111 2.00 19.59 5.22
CA ILE A 111 1.07 20.67 5.53
C ILE A 111 1.38 21.26 6.89
N VAL A 112 1.19 22.58 7.04
CA VAL A 112 1.32 23.29 8.30
C VAL A 112 -0.07 23.64 8.83
N MET A 113 -0.52 23.04 9.92
CA MET A 113 -1.78 23.41 10.56
C MET A 113 -1.86 22.95 12.00
N ASP A 114 -2.69 23.63 12.79
CA ASP A 114 -3.10 23.15 14.11
C ASP A 114 -4.20 22.09 13.95
N HIS A 115 -3.82 20.82 14.02
CA HIS A 115 -4.74 19.70 13.86
C HIS A 115 -5.41 19.35 15.20
N PRO A 116 -6.76 19.31 15.30
CA PRO A 116 -7.47 19.06 16.55
C PRO A 116 -7.04 17.77 17.26
N THR A 117 -6.87 16.68 16.50
CA THR A 117 -6.43 15.38 17.08
C THR A 117 -5.00 15.43 17.60
N VAL A 118 -4.07 16.09 16.89
CA VAL A 118 -2.68 16.22 17.35
C VAL A 118 -2.64 17.07 18.61
N LYS A 119 -3.40 18.17 18.65
CA LYS A 119 -3.55 19.00 19.83
C LYS A 119 -4.11 18.22 21.01
N ALA A 120 -5.20 17.47 20.82
CA ALA A 120 -5.82 16.70 21.89
C ALA A 120 -4.88 15.63 22.46
N ILE A 121 -4.15 14.89 21.60
CA ILE A 121 -3.16 13.90 22.05
C ILE A 121 -1.99 14.60 22.75
N SER A 122 -1.49 15.71 22.21
CA SER A 122 -0.43 16.49 22.85
C SER A 122 -0.87 16.94 24.24
N ASP A 123 -2.00 17.66 24.36
CA ASP A 123 -2.50 18.19 25.63
C ASP A 123 -2.70 17.07 26.68
N ALA A 124 -3.17 15.89 26.24
CA ALA A 124 -3.42 14.75 27.12
C ALA A 124 -2.13 14.10 27.68
N PHE A 125 -1.03 14.14 26.93
CA PHE A 125 0.19 13.38 27.25
C PHE A 125 1.45 14.25 27.41
N GLU A 126 1.33 15.58 27.31
CA GLU A 126 2.47 16.49 27.32
C GLU A 126 3.28 16.41 28.62
N LYS A 127 2.62 16.17 29.75
CA LYS A 127 3.29 16.05 31.06
C LYS A 127 4.28 14.87 31.11
N ASP A 128 3.90 13.74 30.53
CA ASP A 128 4.65 12.49 30.65
C ASP A 128 5.53 12.20 29.43
N HIS A 129 5.10 12.67 28.26
CA HIS A 129 5.73 12.36 26.98
C HIS A 129 6.23 13.59 26.24
N GLY A 130 5.98 14.80 26.75
CA GLY A 130 6.31 16.05 26.07
C GLY A 130 5.33 16.37 24.95
N ARG A 131 5.46 17.60 24.44
CA ARG A 131 4.58 18.11 23.39
C ARG A 131 4.76 17.36 22.07
N ILE A 132 3.65 17.09 21.40
CA ILE A 132 3.60 16.44 20.08
C ILE A 132 3.33 17.52 19.03
N ASP A 133 4.22 17.63 18.06
CA ASP A 133 4.29 18.76 17.15
C ASP A 133 3.94 18.43 15.69
N GLY A 134 3.41 17.23 15.41
CA GLY A 134 2.98 16.86 14.07
C GLY A 134 2.80 15.36 13.84
N ILE A 135 2.73 14.99 12.56
CA ILE A 135 2.56 13.63 12.04
C ILE A 135 3.60 13.39 10.94
N VAL A 136 4.26 12.22 10.99
CA VAL A 136 5.06 11.66 9.90
C VAL A 136 4.17 10.69 9.12
N GLY A 137 3.94 10.99 7.84
CA GLY A 137 3.02 10.26 6.98
C GLY A 137 3.70 9.61 5.76
N PHE A 138 2.88 9.23 4.78
CA PHE A 138 3.29 8.47 3.59
C PHE A 138 4.50 9.02 2.83
N PRO A 139 4.69 10.35 2.65
CA PRO A 139 5.84 10.86 1.88
C PRO A 139 7.21 10.51 2.49
N PHE A 140 7.25 10.19 3.79
CA PHE A 140 8.43 9.66 4.44
C PHE A 140 8.50 8.13 4.31
N PHE A 141 7.57 7.39 4.93
CA PHE A 141 7.72 5.95 5.09
C PHE A 141 7.55 5.16 3.79
N GLY A 142 6.85 5.71 2.78
CA GLY A 142 6.72 5.06 1.47
C GLY A 142 8.08 4.80 0.79
N ARG A 143 9.11 5.58 1.14
CA ARG A 143 10.48 5.43 0.63
C ARG A 143 11.21 4.20 1.19
N TYR A 144 10.61 3.52 2.17
CA TYR A 144 11.24 2.43 2.92
C TYR A 144 10.31 1.22 3.05
N ALA A 145 10.87 0.02 2.93
CA ALA A 145 10.26 -1.18 3.50
C ALA A 145 10.35 -1.07 5.04
N THR A 146 9.24 -0.67 5.65
CA THR A 146 9.14 -0.37 7.08
C THR A 146 8.63 -1.58 7.85
N THR A 147 9.34 -1.97 8.91
CA THR A 147 8.89 -2.96 9.90
C THR A 147 8.62 -2.25 11.22
N ILE A 148 7.50 -2.56 11.89
CA ILE A 148 7.18 -2.04 13.23
C ILE A 148 7.09 -3.23 14.18
N ASP A 149 8.01 -3.29 15.13
CA ASP A 149 8.02 -4.31 16.19
C ASP A 149 7.46 -3.67 17.47
N TYR A 150 6.18 -3.93 17.76
CA TYR A 150 5.50 -3.39 18.94
C TYR A 150 5.99 -3.99 20.26
N GLN A 151 6.52 -5.21 20.23
CA GLN A 151 7.04 -5.86 21.44
C GLN A 151 8.38 -5.24 21.82
N LYS A 152 9.26 -5.00 20.83
CA LYS A 152 10.56 -4.36 21.04
C LYS A 152 10.49 -2.84 21.09
N ARG A 153 9.38 -2.24 20.65
CA ARG A 153 9.20 -0.79 20.51
C ARG A 153 10.22 -0.16 19.57
N GLU A 154 10.44 -0.83 18.45
CA GLU A 154 11.41 -0.43 17.43
C GLU A 154 10.79 -0.46 16.03
N MET A 155 11.27 0.43 15.18
CA MET A 155 10.95 0.49 13.77
C MET A 155 12.21 0.28 12.94
N THR A 156 12.14 -0.51 11.88
CA THR A 156 13.25 -0.72 10.96
C THR A 156 12.89 -0.16 9.59
N PHE A 157 13.74 0.73 9.08
CA PHE A 157 13.59 1.35 7.76
C PHE A 157 14.67 0.84 6.82
N ARG A 158 14.26 0.18 5.74
CA ARG A 158 15.15 -0.24 4.65
C ARG A 158 14.75 0.50 3.38
N PRO A 159 15.64 1.25 2.72
CA PRO A 159 15.30 1.94 1.48
C PRO A 159 14.66 0.97 0.47
N SER A 160 13.52 1.32 -0.12
CA SER A 160 12.81 0.44 -1.07
C SER A 160 13.08 0.79 -2.53
N GLY A 161 13.70 1.96 -2.78
CA GLY A 161 13.81 2.56 -4.11
C GLY A 161 12.51 3.21 -4.61
N TYR A 162 11.40 3.06 -3.87
CA TYR A 162 10.14 3.72 -4.19
C TYR A 162 10.23 5.24 -3.97
N LYS A 163 9.71 6.01 -4.93
CA LYS A 163 9.58 7.46 -4.84
C LYS A 163 8.09 7.78 -4.71
N PRO A 164 7.61 8.20 -3.52
CA PRO A 164 6.23 8.61 -3.35
C PRO A 164 5.87 9.74 -4.32
N GLY A 165 4.72 9.62 -4.96
CA GLY A 165 4.11 10.72 -5.73
C GLY A 165 3.64 11.84 -4.80
N ASP A 166 3.30 12.98 -5.38
CA ASP A 166 2.65 14.06 -4.63
C ASP A 166 1.14 13.83 -4.61
N TYR A 167 0.68 13.20 -3.52
CA TYR A 167 -0.74 12.86 -3.34
C TYR A 167 -1.66 14.08 -3.43
N LEU A 168 -1.25 15.24 -2.91
CA LEU A 168 -2.10 16.43 -2.94
C LEU A 168 -2.19 17.01 -4.36
N GLN A 169 -1.10 16.97 -5.12
CA GLN A 169 -1.16 17.33 -6.54
C GLN A 169 -2.04 16.36 -7.32
N ASP A 170 -1.89 15.05 -7.12
CA ASP A 170 -2.69 14.02 -7.79
C ASP A 170 -4.17 14.17 -7.45
N LEU A 171 -4.51 14.35 -6.16
CA LEU A 171 -5.88 14.59 -5.71
C LEU A 171 -6.45 15.88 -6.31
N THR A 172 -5.69 16.98 -6.31
CA THR A 172 -6.12 18.25 -6.89
C THR A 172 -6.38 18.10 -8.38
N LYS A 173 -5.48 17.41 -9.09
CA LYS A 173 -5.65 17.11 -10.52
C LYS A 173 -6.88 16.25 -10.77
N SER A 174 -7.11 15.22 -9.96
CA SER A 174 -8.31 14.38 -10.07
C SER A 174 -9.58 15.21 -9.84
N LEU A 175 -9.63 16.06 -8.82
CA LEU A 175 -10.77 16.93 -8.57
C LEU A 175 -11.00 17.96 -9.69
N MET A 176 -9.93 18.56 -10.23
CA MET A 176 -10.01 19.45 -11.40
C MET A 176 -10.54 18.71 -12.64
N THR A 177 -10.08 17.48 -12.88
CA THR A 177 -10.57 16.69 -14.02
C THR A 177 -12.05 16.32 -13.88
N LEU A 178 -12.53 16.14 -12.65
CA LEU A 178 -13.95 15.90 -12.36
C LEU A 178 -14.79 17.18 -12.51
N SER A 179 -14.25 18.35 -12.12
CA SER A 179 -14.95 19.63 -12.28
C SER A 179 -15.07 20.07 -13.74
N ASP A 180 -14.07 19.76 -14.56
CA ASP A 180 -14.03 20.19 -15.96
C ASP A 180 -14.85 19.27 -16.88
N GLY A 181 -15.53 18.24 -16.35
CA GLY A 181 -16.31 17.27 -17.12
C GLY A 181 -15.48 16.42 -18.09
N GLN A 182 -14.16 16.57 -18.08
CA GLN A 182 -13.19 15.87 -18.95
C GLN A 182 -12.58 14.63 -18.28
N GLY A 183 -13.07 14.24 -17.11
CA GLY A 183 -12.70 12.99 -16.45
C GLY A 183 -13.12 11.79 -17.29
N GLN A 184 -12.36 11.47 -18.35
CA GLN A 184 -12.49 10.22 -19.05
C GLN A 184 -12.16 9.13 -18.04
N ALA A 185 -13.16 8.32 -17.66
CA ALA A 185 -12.93 7.11 -16.92
C ALA A 185 -11.84 6.33 -17.65
N LYS A 186 -10.67 6.14 -17.02
CA LYS A 186 -9.63 5.29 -17.58
C LYS A 186 -10.23 3.90 -17.64
N VAL A 187 -10.65 3.47 -18.82
CA VAL A 187 -11.17 2.12 -19.03
C VAL A 187 -10.00 1.18 -18.77
N VAL A 188 -9.99 0.56 -17.59
CA VAL A 188 -9.03 -0.48 -17.23
C VAL A 188 -9.49 -1.76 -17.91
N GLY A 189 -9.13 -1.91 -19.19
CA GLY A 189 -9.28 -3.17 -19.92
C GLY A 189 -8.18 -4.15 -19.52
N ALA A 190 -8.47 -5.45 -19.57
CA ALA A 190 -7.43 -6.46 -19.42
C ALA A 190 -6.35 -6.28 -20.50
N ALA A 191 -5.07 -6.44 -20.13
CA ALA A 191 -3.96 -6.29 -21.08
C ALA A 191 -3.89 -7.44 -22.10
N GLY A 192 -4.67 -8.50 -21.89
CA GLY A 192 -4.85 -9.64 -22.77
C GLY A 192 -6.21 -10.30 -22.60
N LEU A 193 -6.53 -11.25 -23.47
CA LEU A 193 -7.75 -12.04 -23.38
C LEU A 193 -7.58 -13.14 -22.33
N TRP A 194 -8.42 -13.12 -21.31
CA TRP A 194 -8.45 -14.16 -20.26
C TRP A 194 -9.47 -15.25 -20.53
N GLY A 195 -10.50 -14.98 -21.36
CA GLY A 195 -11.54 -15.97 -21.68
C GLY A 195 -12.50 -16.24 -20.51
N LEU A 196 -12.77 -15.24 -19.66
CA LEU A 196 -13.73 -15.35 -18.56
C LEU A 196 -14.51 -14.04 -18.35
N SER A 197 -15.66 -14.12 -17.70
CA SER A 197 -16.34 -12.96 -17.11
C SER A 197 -16.58 -13.18 -15.62
N LEU A 198 -16.47 -12.09 -14.86
CA LEU A 198 -16.69 -12.08 -13.42
C LEU A 198 -17.98 -11.35 -13.09
N GLU A 199 -18.56 -11.70 -11.96
CA GLU A 199 -19.65 -10.97 -11.34
C GLU A 199 -19.42 -10.87 -9.82
N LYS A 200 -19.87 -9.75 -9.25
CA LYS A 200 -20.03 -9.57 -7.81
C LYS A 200 -21.27 -8.72 -7.63
N LYS A 201 -22.26 -9.25 -6.90
CA LYS A 201 -23.49 -8.51 -6.62
C LYS A 201 -23.22 -7.47 -5.53
N ALA A 202 -24.07 -6.44 -5.46
CA ALA A 202 -23.89 -5.36 -4.49
C ALA A 202 -24.10 -5.81 -3.03
N ASP A 203 -24.85 -6.88 -2.82
CA ASP A 203 -25.18 -7.51 -1.53
C ASP A 203 -24.26 -8.70 -1.18
N ASP A 204 -23.21 -8.93 -1.97
CA ASP A 204 -22.27 -10.02 -1.80
C ASP A 204 -21.01 -9.56 -1.05
N ASP A 205 -21.05 -9.67 0.29
CA ASP A 205 -19.95 -9.30 1.19
C ASP A 205 -18.83 -10.37 1.29
N ALA A 206 -18.98 -11.52 0.61
CA ALA A 206 -17.98 -12.58 0.69
C ALA A 206 -16.71 -12.20 -0.07
N ALA A 207 -15.54 -12.70 0.37
CA ALA A 207 -14.28 -12.41 -0.30
C ALA A 207 -14.26 -12.89 -1.77
N GLY A 208 -13.70 -12.08 -2.67
CA GLY A 208 -13.45 -12.41 -4.08
C GLY A 208 -14.57 -12.01 -5.04
N ALA A 209 -14.45 -12.41 -6.30
CA ALA A 209 -15.47 -12.24 -7.34
C ALA A 209 -15.81 -13.58 -8.01
N THR A 210 -17.08 -13.80 -8.36
CA THR A 210 -17.55 -15.08 -8.91
C THR A 210 -17.29 -15.16 -10.40
N VAL A 211 -16.79 -16.30 -10.89
CA VAL A 211 -16.72 -16.60 -12.31
C VAL A 211 -18.12 -16.86 -12.85
N ARG A 212 -18.64 -15.87 -13.57
CA ARG A 212 -19.96 -15.94 -14.22
C ARG A 212 -19.92 -16.80 -15.48
N LYS A 213 -18.88 -16.63 -16.30
CA LYS A 213 -18.72 -17.36 -17.55
C LYS A 213 -17.27 -17.69 -17.80
N VAL A 214 -17.03 -18.87 -18.34
CA VAL A 214 -15.75 -19.28 -18.93
C VAL A 214 -16.02 -19.51 -20.41
N TYR A 215 -15.27 -18.83 -21.28
CA TYR A 215 -15.41 -18.96 -22.72
C TYR A 215 -14.63 -20.19 -23.20
N GLU A 216 -15.33 -21.07 -23.90
CA GLU A 216 -14.75 -22.30 -24.44
C GLU A 216 -13.56 -22.01 -25.37
N GLY A 217 -12.51 -22.83 -25.28
CA GLY A 217 -11.26 -22.62 -26.01
C GLY A 217 -10.41 -21.43 -25.55
N GLY A 218 -10.90 -20.63 -24.58
CA GLY A 218 -10.19 -19.47 -24.03
C GLY A 218 -9.17 -19.85 -22.95
N PRO A 219 -8.24 -18.94 -22.57
CA PRO A 219 -7.20 -19.23 -21.58
C PRO A 219 -7.69 -19.72 -20.22
N ALA A 220 -8.81 -19.18 -19.72
CA ALA A 220 -9.44 -19.64 -18.49
C ALA A 220 -9.94 -21.09 -18.59
N ALA A 221 -10.55 -21.46 -19.72
CA ALA A 221 -11.00 -22.83 -19.96
C ALA A 221 -9.81 -23.80 -20.00
N THR A 222 -8.76 -23.45 -20.74
CA THR A 222 -7.51 -24.23 -20.82
C THR A 222 -6.84 -24.41 -19.46
N ALA A 223 -6.93 -23.39 -18.60
CA ALA A 223 -6.41 -23.44 -17.24
C ALA A 223 -7.31 -24.19 -16.25
N GLY A 224 -8.53 -24.59 -16.65
CA GLY A 224 -9.46 -25.34 -15.80
C GLY A 224 -10.26 -24.49 -14.81
N LEU A 225 -10.40 -23.18 -15.06
CA LEU A 225 -11.38 -22.34 -14.37
C LEU A 225 -12.80 -22.79 -14.73
N LYS A 226 -13.71 -22.72 -13.77
CA LYS A 226 -15.10 -23.16 -13.91
C LYS A 226 -16.05 -22.04 -13.51
N VAL A 227 -17.24 -22.06 -14.09
CA VAL A 227 -18.35 -21.22 -13.63
C VAL A 227 -18.65 -21.56 -12.17
N GLY A 228 -18.83 -20.54 -11.34
CA GLY A 228 -19.03 -20.67 -9.90
C GLY A 228 -17.76 -20.63 -9.06
N ASP A 229 -16.56 -20.70 -9.67
CA ASP A 229 -15.32 -20.44 -8.94
C ASP A 229 -15.33 -19.03 -8.35
N ARG A 230 -14.91 -18.89 -7.09
CA ARG A 230 -14.76 -17.58 -6.45
C ARG A 230 -13.31 -17.13 -6.51
N VAL A 231 -13.00 -16.18 -7.39
CA VAL A 231 -11.64 -15.68 -7.57
C VAL A 231 -11.22 -14.83 -6.38
N LEU A 232 -10.23 -15.31 -5.63
CA LEU A 232 -9.67 -14.64 -4.45
C LEU A 232 -8.51 -13.75 -4.84
N THR A 233 -7.59 -14.27 -5.66
CA THR A 233 -6.42 -13.52 -6.14
C THR A 233 -6.10 -13.78 -7.61
N ILE A 234 -5.53 -12.77 -8.25
CA ILE A 234 -4.96 -12.85 -9.61
C ILE A 234 -3.55 -12.27 -9.55
N ASP A 235 -2.56 -13.10 -9.90
CA ASP A 235 -1.12 -12.78 -9.84
C ASP A 235 -0.69 -12.23 -8.46
N GLY A 236 -1.23 -12.82 -7.39
CA GLY A 236 -0.97 -12.42 -6.00
C GLY A 236 -1.72 -11.15 -5.54
N ARG A 237 -2.55 -10.54 -6.39
CA ARG A 237 -3.36 -9.36 -6.04
C ARG A 237 -4.76 -9.78 -5.59
N TRP A 238 -5.20 -9.29 -4.44
CA TRP A 238 -6.57 -9.48 -3.97
C TRP A 238 -7.57 -8.96 -5.00
N SER A 239 -8.60 -9.76 -5.25
CA SER A 239 -9.61 -9.55 -6.30
C SER A 239 -11.01 -9.50 -5.69
N ASP A 240 -11.17 -8.70 -4.64
CA ASP A 240 -12.40 -8.66 -3.83
C ASP A 240 -13.51 -7.80 -4.43
N SER A 241 -13.20 -6.95 -5.41
CA SER A 241 -14.20 -6.28 -6.23
C SER A 241 -13.99 -6.58 -7.71
N LEU A 242 -15.01 -6.31 -8.52
CA LEU A 242 -14.85 -6.35 -9.98
C LEU A 242 -13.73 -5.41 -10.44
N ALA A 243 -13.64 -4.21 -9.85
CA ALA A 243 -12.60 -3.25 -10.17
C ALA A 243 -11.20 -3.80 -9.85
N ASP A 244 -11.02 -4.45 -8.70
CA ASP A 244 -9.75 -5.06 -8.32
C ASP A 244 -9.36 -6.21 -9.24
N ALA A 245 -10.32 -7.07 -9.59
CA ALA A 245 -10.09 -8.18 -10.49
C ALA A 245 -9.71 -7.67 -11.90
N TYR A 246 -10.43 -6.69 -12.44
CA TYR A 246 -10.09 -6.08 -13.73
C TYR A 246 -8.74 -5.39 -13.69
N LEU A 247 -8.42 -4.67 -12.61
CA LEU A 247 -7.10 -4.09 -12.44
C LEU A 247 -6.01 -5.16 -12.41
N ALA A 248 -6.19 -6.25 -11.67
CA ALA A 248 -5.23 -7.34 -11.62
C ALA A 248 -5.02 -7.99 -12.99
N THR A 249 -6.09 -8.24 -13.75
CA THR A 249 -5.98 -8.76 -15.13
C THR A 249 -5.29 -7.80 -16.09
N SER A 250 -5.41 -6.47 -15.87
CA SER A 250 -4.75 -5.44 -16.69
C SER A 250 -3.23 -5.38 -16.50
N LEU A 251 -2.72 -5.92 -15.40
CA LEU A 251 -1.29 -5.88 -15.07
C LEU A 251 -0.50 -7.09 -15.60
N VAL A 252 -1.21 -8.16 -16.00
CA VAL A 252 -0.58 -9.36 -16.56
C VAL A 252 -0.45 -9.21 -18.08
N LYS A 253 0.78 -9.16 -18.57
CA LYS A 253 1.06 -9.10 -20.01
C LYS A 253 0.58 -10.38 -20.72
N PRO A 254 0.06 -10.29 -21.95
CA PRO A 254 -0.20 -11.46 -22.79
C PRO A 254 1.00 -12.41 -22.86
N GLY A 255 0.76 -13.72 -22.80
CA GLY A 255 1.79 -14.75 -22.83
C GLY A 255 2.52 -14.99 -21.51
N ARG A 256 2.42 -14.09 -20.52
CA ARG A 256 2.90 -14.34 -19.16
C ARG A 256 1.84 -15.12 -18.40
N ALA A 257 2.22 -16.28 -17.88
CA ALA A 257 1.36 -17.03 -16.99
C ALA A 257 1.21 -16.33 -15.63
N ALA A 258 -0.02 -16.26 -15.12
CA ALA A 258 -0.38 -15.72 -13.82
C ALA A 258 -1.07 -16.79 -12.97
N ALA A 259 -0.76 -16.80 -11.67
CA ALA A 259 -1.46 -17.64 -10.71
C ALA A 259 -2.82 -17.01 -10.37
N VAL A 260 -3.90 -17.79 -10.46
CA VAL A 260 -5.25 -17.40 -10.06
C VAL A 260 -5.68 -18.33 -8.94
N VAL A 261 -5.88 -17.78 -7.74
CA VAL A 261 -6.37 -18.55 -6.60
C VAL A 261 -7.88 -18.38 -6.54
N VAL A 262 -8.60 -19.50 -6.55
CA VAL A 262 -10.06 -19.52 -6.44
C VAL A 262 -10.51 -20.37 -5.25
N SER A 263 -11.64 -20.02 -4.64
CA SER A 263 -12.39 -20.94 -3.78
C SER A 263 -13.38 -21.73 -4.64
N ARG A 264 -13.26 -23.05 -4.61
CA ARG A 264 -14.13 -24.02 -5.29
C ARG A 264 -14.61 -25.02 -4.25
N ASP A 265 -15.92 -25.10 -4.05
CA ASP A 265 -16.54 -25.96 -3.03
C ASP A 265 -15.94 -25.75 -1.62
N GLY A 266 -15.60 -24.50 -1.30
CA GLY A 266 -15.01 -24.10 -0.01
C GLY A 266 -13.51 -24.40 0.14
N LYS A 267 -12.85 -24.90 -0.90
CA LYS A 267 -11.40 -25.18 -0.89
C LYS A 267 -10.66 -24.24 -1.84
N GLU A 268 -9.47 -23.81 -1.44
CA GLU A 268 -8.60 -23.04 -2.33
C GLU A 268 -7.98 -23.93 -3.41
N VAL A 269 -8.07 -23.47 -4.65
CA VAL A 269 -7.49 -24.09 -5.84
C VAL A 269 -6.67 -23.03 -6.56
N THR A 270 -5.40 -23.31 -6.79
CA THR A 270 -4.52 -22.42 -7.56
C THR A 270 -4.42 -22.92 -9.00
N LEU A 271 -4.83 -22.07 -9.94
CA LEU A 271 -4.81 -22.33 -11.37
C LEU A 271 -3.81 -21.40 -12.05
N LYS A 272 -3.16 -21.86 -13.13
CA LYS A 272 -2.20 -21.06 -13.88
C LYS A 272 -2.83 -20.66 -15.21
N VAL A 273 -3.17 -19.38 -15.34
CA VAL A 273 -3.81 -18.83 -16.54
C VAL A 273 -2.79 -18.02 -17.33
N THR A 274 -2.72 -18.24 -18.63
CA THR A 274 -1.84 -17.48 -19.53
C THR A 274 -2.69 -16.65 -20.49
N PRO A 275 -2.86 -15.34 -20.25
CA PRO A 275 -3.71 -14.50 -21.09
C PRO A 275 -3.18 -14.47 -22.53
N ALA A 276 -4.08 -14.56 -23.50
CA ALA A 276 -3.74 -14.47 -24.91
C ALA A 276 -3.63 -13.00 -25.34
N LYS A 277 -2.97 -12.74 -26.47
CA LYS A 277 -2.99 -11.40 -27.07
C LYS A 277 -4.41 -11.10 -27.55
N GLY A 278 -4.93 -9.91 -27.26
CA GLY A 278 -6.14 -9.42 -27.90
C GLY A 278 -5.90 -9.20 -29.39
N TYR A 279 -6.94 -9.43 -30.20
CA TYR A 279 -6.92 -9.09 -31.63
C TYR A 279 -6.85 -7.59 -31.84
#